data_AF-A0A7X6XWS2-F1
#
_entry.id   AF-A0A7X6XWS2-F1
#
_cell.length_a   1.000
_cell.length_b   1.000
_cell.length_c   1.000
_cell.angle_alpha   90.00
_cell.angle_beta   90.00
_cell.angle_gamma   90.00
#
_symmetry.space_group_name_H-M   'P 1'
#
loop_
_entity.id
_entity.type
_entity.pdbx_description
1 polymer ?
#
loop_
_entity_poly.entity_id
_entity_poly.type
_entity_poly.pdbx_seq_one_letter_code
_entity_poly.pdbx_strand_id
1 'polypeptide(L)'
;MLDSIFFIDVGLSILFSVGYFTIYFLKYRKTPGFLSATLWGIGGYFAANAIYNVALIVIASILGEANWEALLGSSTLIAPFITAFAMACGAVFAAHFIPKMQKRRNKYVEGVTDEVTGFMVGNSFIASPFGQDVSLMYFIQMLMTGIMINSNPALEDLGENITQEIWNEIVALFTSMKLFDNLHLLVFMLVMAYSYMIVFKIIHRLFINNKTVFKIVVPLMITWSFMFIMYAITLLNVASFVKLIIYLVLGVFLWAVNNYIDNQWKTNVEVIVPQ
;
A
#
# COMPACT_ATOMS: atom_id res chain seq x y z
N MET A 1 24.57 -10.01 18.90
CA MET A 1 23.54 -9.24 19.62
C MET A 1 23.11 -8.10 18.72
N LEU A 2 21.82 -7.92 18.49
CA LEU A 2 21.29 -6.84 17.67
C LEU A 2 21.41 -5.51 18.41
N ASP A 3 21.74 -4.45 17.67
CA ASP A 3 21.87 -3.11 18.21
C ASP A 3 20.51 -2.60 18.72
N SER A 4 20.52 -1.90 19.85
CA SER A 4 19.39 -1.12 20.38
C SER A 4 18.73 -0.23 19.32
N ILE A 5 19.52 0.30 18.39
CA ILE A 5 19.07 1.15 17.29
C ILE A 5 18.07 0.43 16.37
N PHE A 6 18.28 -0.87 16.09
CA PHE A 6 17.37 -1.67 15.27
C PHE A 6 15.96 -1.73 15.88
N PHE A 7 15.87 -2.01 17.19
CA PHE A 7 14.59 -2.09 17.90
C PHE A 7 13.86 -0.75 17.94
N ILE A 8 14.59 0.36 18.05
CA ILE A 8 14.02 1.70 17.98
C ILE A 8 13.43 1.96 16.60
N ASP A 9 14.17 1.63 15.53
CA ASP A 9 13.75 1.83 14.12
C ASP A 9 12.46 1.03 13.79
N VAL A 10 12.42 -0.25 14.19
CA VAL A 10 11.24 -1.11 14.01
C VAL A 10 10.07 -0.66 14.90
N GLY A 11 10.33 -0.34 16.17
CA GLY A 11 9.31 0.12 17.11
C GLY A 11 8.64 1.41 16.66
N LEU A 12 9.42 2.39 16.19
CA LEU A 12 8.88 3.60 15.56
C LEU A 12 8.04 3.25 14.33
N SER A 13 8.48 2.31 13.51
CA SER A 13 7.76 1.90 12.29
C SER A 13 6.36 1.34 12.59
N ILE A 14 6.24 0.54 13.64
CA ILE A 14 4.96 0.02 14.14
C ILE A 14 4.08 1.18 14.67
N LEU A 15 4.65 2.06 15.50
CA LEU A 15 3.91 3.17 16.11
C LEU A 15 3.34 4.13 15.06
N PHE A 16 4.13 4.48 14.03
CA PHE A 16 3.67 5.33 12.93
C PHE A 16 2.58 4.65 12.10
N SER A 17 2.69 3.34 11.83
CA SER A 17 1.66 2.58 11.13
C SER A 17 0.32 2.63 11.89
N VAL A 18 0.34 2.29 13.19
CA VAL A 18 -0.86 2.32 14.04
C VAL A 18 -1.40 3.74 14.21
N GLY A 19 -0.50 4.71 14.37
CA GLY A 19 -0.85 6.14 14.47
C GLY A 19 -1.57 6.64 13.23
N TYR A 20 -1.08 6.30 12.04
CA TYR A 20 -1.70 6.67 10.76
C TYR A 20 -3.14 6.15 10.65
N PHE A 21 -3.38 4.87 10.95
CA PHE A 21 -4.73 4.29 10.98
C PHE A 21 -5.63 4.97 12.02
N THR A 22 -5.09 5.23 13.21
CA THR A 22 -5.84 5.85 14.31
C THR A 22 -6.29 7.26 13.95
N ILE A 23 -5.39 8.09 13.41
CA ILE A 23 -5.70 9.46 12.96
C ILE A 23 -6.80 9.45 11.90
N TYR A 24 -6.67 8.60 10.89
CA TYR A 24 -7.68 8.47 9.85
C TYR A 24 -9.03 8.03 10.42
N PHE A 25 -9.05 7.00 11.27
CA PHE A 25 -10.28 6.50 11.87
C PHE A 25 -10.97 7.61 12.68
N LEU A 26 -10.23 8.33 13.53
CA LEU A 26 -10.76 9.43 14.32
C LEU A 26 -11.33 10.55 13.45
N LYS A 27 -10.69 10.85 12.31
CA LYS A 27 -11.13 11.89 11.36
C LYS A 27 -12.45 11.55 10.67
N TYR A 28 -12.64 10.31 10.22
CA TYR A 28 -13.77 9.94 9.34
C TYR A 28 -14.86 9.08 9.98
N ARG A 29 -14.66 8.53 11.18
CA ARG A 29 -15.64 7.61 11.83
C ARG A 29 -17.07 8.12 11.96
N LYS A 30 -17.26 9.44 11.98
CA LYS A 30 -18.59 10.08 12.13
C LYS A 30 -19.25 10.41 10.78
N THR A 31 -18.57 10.21 9.65
CA THR A 31 -19.12 10.58 8.34
C THR A 31 -20.15 9.53 7.87
N PRO A 32 -21.30 9.97 7.30
CA PRO A 32 -22.22 9.06 6.63
C PRO A 32 -21.51 8.20 5.58
N GLY A 33 -21.81 6.90 5.56
CA GLY A 33 -21.19 6.00 4.60
C GLY A 33 -19.75 5.56 4.91
N PHE A 34 -19.12 6.06 6.00
CA PHE A 34 -17.76 5.67 6.40
C PHE A 34 -17.57 4.14 6.45
N LEU A 35 -18.35 3.45 7.30
CA LEU A 35 -18.26 1.99 7.44
C LEU A 35 -18.48 1.26 6.11
N SER A 36 -19.39 1.77 5.28
CA SER A 36 -19.65 1.19 3.97
C SER A 36 -18.46 1.39 3.03
N ALA A 37 -17.86 2.58 2.97
CA ALA A 37 -16.68 2.86 2.17
C ALA A 37 -15.49 2.00 2.65
N THR A 38 -15.35 1.80 3.95
CA THR A 38 -14.36 0.90 4.55
C THR A 38 -14.54 -0.54 4.08
N LEU A 39 -15.74 -1.11 4.24
CA LEU A 39 -16.02 -2.49 3.85
C LEU A 39 -15.83 -2.73 2.36
N TRP A 40 -16.22 -1.77 1.51
CA TRP A 40 -15.99 -1.90 0.08
C TRP A 40 -14.55 -1.61 -0.35
N GLY A 41 -13.83 -0.74 0.36
CA GLY A 41 -12.38 -0.57 0.16
C GLY A 41 -11.64 -1.87 0.44
N ILE A 42 -12.03 -2.60 1.48
CA ILE A 42 -11.59 -3.98 1.75
C ILE A 42 -12.00 -4.92 0.60
N GLY A 43 -13.20 -4.76 0.04
CA GLY A 43 -13.62 -5.50 -1.16
C GLY A 43 -12.75 -5.23 -2.40
N GLY A 44 -12.36 -3.98 -2.64
CA GLY A 44 -11.44 -3.60 -3.72
C GLY A 44 -10.05 -4.21 -3.52
N TYR A 45 -9.62 -4.34 -2.28
CA TYR A 45 -8.41 -5.07 -1.91
C TYR A 45 -8.51 -6.58 -2.25
N PHE A 46 -9.60 -7.26 -1.90
CA PHE A 46 -9.79 -8.66 -2.29
C PHE A 46 -9.83 -8.84 -3.81
N ALA A 47 -10.41 -7.88 -4.53
CA ALA A 47 -10.37 -7.87 -6.00
C ALA A 47 -8.94 -7.73 -6.53
N ALA A 48 -8.12 -6.83 -5.97
CA ALA A 48 -6.70 -6.72 -6.32
C ALA A 48 -5.96 -8.04 -6.08
N ASN A 49 -6.20 -8.69 -4.93
CA ASN A 49 -5.58 -9.98 -4.62
C ASN A 49 -5.98 -11.09 -5.59
N ALA A 50 -7.27 -11.17 -5.94
CA ALA A 50 -7.73 -12.13 -6.95
C ALA A 50 -7.08 -11.88 -8.31
N ILE A 51 -6.99 -10.62 -8.74
CA ILE A 51 -6.38 -10.24 -10.02
C ILE A 51 -4.89 -10.56 -10.03
N TYR A 52 -4.17 -10.30 -8.94
CA TYR A 52 -2.76 -10.64 -8.81
C TYR A 52 -2.53 -12.15 -8.98
N ASN A 53 -3.27 -12.98 -8.24
CA ASN A 53 -3.13 -14.43 -8.32
C ASN A 53 -3.52 -14.97 -9.71
N VAL A 54 -4.58 -14.45 -10.32
CA VAL A 54 -4.96 -14.83 -11.69
C VAL A 54 -3.87 -14.43 -12.68
N ALA A 55 -3.30 -13.23 -12.56
CA ALA A 55 -2.20 -12.79 -13.43
C ALA A 55 -0.98 -13.73 -13.28
N LEU A 56 -0.61 -14.11 -12.06
CA LEU A 56 0.47 -15.06 -11.81
C LEU A 56 0.20 -16.42 -12.46
N ILE A 57 -1.00 -16.99 -12.26
CA ILE A 57 -1.38 -18.29 -12.85
C ILE A 57 -1.34 -18.21 -14.39
N VAL A 58 -1.89 -17.14 -14.97
CA VAL A 58 -1.91 -16.96 -16.42
C VAL A 58 -0.49 -16.85 -16.97
N ILE A 59 0.37 -16.03 -16.37
CA ILE A 59 1.76 -15.86 -16.81
C ILE A 59 2.53 -17.17 -16.66
N ALA A 60 2.42 -17.85 -15.52
CA ALA A 60 3.05 -19.15 -15.28
C ALA A 60 2.56 -20.22 -16.27
N SER A 61 1.26 -20.22 -16.62
CA SER A 61 0.70 -21.14 -17.59
C SER A 61 1.17 -20.91 -19.03
N ILE A 62 1.50 -19.65 -19.39
CA ILE A 62 2.00 -19.29 -20.73
C ILE A 62 3.50 -19.55 -20.85
N LEU A 63 4.28 -19.21 -19.82
CA LEU A 63 5.74 -19.30 -19.84
C LEU A 63 6.26 -20.68 -19.39
N GLY A 64 5.48 -21.41 -18.60
CA GLY A 64 5.92 -22.57 -17.82
C GLY A 64 6.56 -22.14 -16.50
N GLU A 65 6.35 -22.93 -15.44
CA GLU A 65 6.79 -22.60 -14.07
C GLU A 65 8.30 -22.32 -13.98
N ALA A 66 9.15 -23.15 -14.59
CA ALA A 66 10.61 -22.97 -14.55
C ALA A 66 11.08 -21.66 -15.20
N ASN A 67 10.47 -21.27 -16.32
CA ASN A 67 10.80 -20.00 -16.98
C ASN A 67 10.24 -18.81 -16.20
N TRP A 68 9.10 -18.98 -15.55
CA TRP A 68 8.51 -17.97 -14.68
C TRP A 68 9.38 -17.71 -13.44
N GLU A 69 9.86 -18.75 -12.78
CA GLU A 69 10.81 -18.64 -11.66
C GLU A 69 12.13 -17.99 -12.10
N ALA A 70 12.68 -18.39 -13.25
CA ALA A 70 13.88 -17.77 -13.81
C ALA A 70 13.67 -16.28 -14.15
N LEU A 71 12.48 -15.92 -14.64
CA LEU A 71 12.11 -14.55 -14.96
C LEU A 71 11.94 -13.69 -13.69
N LEU A 72 11.31 -14.24 -12.65
CA LEU A 72 11.22 -13.60 -11.34
C LEU A 72 12.58 -13.42 -10.69
N GLY A 73 13.46 -14.42 -10.79
CA GLY A 73 14.82 -14.36 -10.24
C GLY A 73 15.75 -13.42 -11.01
N SER A 74 15.48 -13.17 -12.29
CA SER A 74 16.32 -12.31 -13.15
C SER A 74 15.86 -10.86 -13.25
N SER A 75 14.65 -10.52 -12.77
CA SER A 75 14.10 -9.16 -12.89
C SER A 75 13.53 -8.63 -11.58
N THR A 76 14.11 -7.54 -11.10
CA THR A 76 13.62 -6.80 -9.93
C THR A 76 12.40 -5.92 -10.23
N LEU A 77 11.99 -5.80 -11.50
CA LEU A 77 10.90 -4.92 -11.94
C LEU A 77 9.58 -5.63 -12.19
N ILE A 78 9.61 -6.94 -12.47
CA ILE A 78 8.41 -7.69 -12.89
C ILE A 78 7.42 -7.87 -11.74
N ALA A 79 7.89 -8.28 -10.55
CA ALA A 79 7.00 -8.42 -9.40
C ALA A 79 6.34 -7.08 -8.99
N PRO A 80 7.08 -5.96 -8.86
CA PRO A 80 6.46 -4.65 -8.62
C PRO A 80 5.46 -4.22 -9.70
N PHE A 81 5.74 -4.53 -10.96
CA PHE A 81 4.86 -4.20 -12.08
C PHE A 81 3.51 -4.93 -11.98
N ILE A 82 3.54 -6.24 -11.72
CA ILE A 82 2.32 -7.06 -11.59
C ILE A 82 1.51 -6.62 -10.38
N THR A 83 2.18 -6.33 -9.25
CA THR A 83 1.49 -5.80 -8.07
C THR A 83 0.87 -4.44 -8.34
N ALA A 84 1.60 -3.50 -8.96
CA ALA A 84 1.08 -2.18 -9.30
C ALA A 84 -0.14 -2.27 -10.22
N PHE A 85 -0.12 -3.18 -11.20
CA PHE A 85 -1.26 -3.43 -12.08
C PHE A 85 -2.46 -4.00 -11.32
N ALA A 86 -2.28 -5.05 -10.51
CA ALA A 86 -3.36 -5.66 -9.75
C ALA A 86 -4.04 -4.66 -8.80
N MET A 87 -3.22 -3.83 -8.15
CA MET A 87 -3.65 -2.78 -7.25
C MET A 87 -4.38 -1.64 -7.98
N ALA A 88 -3.94 -1.27 -9.19
CA ALA A 88 -4.66 -0.33 -10.04
C ALA A 88 -6.04 -0.86 -10.43
N CYS A 89 -6.16 -2.15 -10.76
CA CYS A 89 -7.45 -2.77 -11.07
C CYS A 89 -8.40 -2.80 -9.87
N GLY A 90 -7.91 -3.20 -8.69
CA GLY A 90 -8.70 -3.17 -7.46
C GLY A 90 -9.15 -1.75 -7.09
N ALA A 91 -8.30 -0.75 -7.35
CA ALA A 91 -8.64 0.64 -7.17
C ALA A 91 -9.77 1.12 -8.10
N VAL A 92 -9.67 0.81 -9.40
CA VAL A 92 -10.71 1.16 -10.38
C VAL A 92 -12.02 0.45 -10.06
N PHE A 93 -11.97 -0.81 -9.62
CA PHE A 93 -13.14 -1.55 -9.16
C PHE A 93 -13.84 -0.82 -7.99
N ALA A 94 -13.10 -0.50 -6.93
CA ALA A 94 -13.62 0.24 -5.79
C ALA A 94 -14.19 1.61 -6.21
N ALA A 95 -13.48 2.35 -7.08
CA ALA A 95 -13.90 3.66 -7.58
C ALA A 95 -15.19 3.60 -8.42
N HIS A 96 -15.45 2.48 -9.10
CA HIS A 96 -16.67 2.30 -9.88
C HIS A 96 -17.86 1.90 -9.01
N PHE A 97 -17.69 0.92 -8.14
CA PHE A 97 -18.80 0.32 -7.39
C PHE A 97 -19.21 1.14 -6.17
N ILE A 98 -18.27 1.77 -5.46
CA ILE A 98 -18.54 2.40 -4.16
C ILE A 98 -19.38 3.67 -4.31
N PRO A 99 -18.99 4.66 -5.14
CA PRO A 99 -19.81 5.85 -5.34
C PRO A 99 -21.21 5.49 -5.84
N LYS A 100 -21.33 4.53 -6.76
CA LYS A 100 -22.63 4.05 -7.27
C LYS A 100 -23.51 3.47 -6.16
N MET A 101 -22.95 2.60 -5.32
CA MET A 101 -23.69 1.97 -4.22
C MET A 101 -24.04 2.97 -3.11
N GLN A 102 -23.15 3.90 -2.79
CA GLN A 102 -23.41 4.91 -1.78
C GLN A 102 -24.43 5.97 -2.23
N LYS A 103 -24.39 6.38 -3.50
CA LYS A 103 -25.39 7.29 -4.09
C LYS A 103 -26.78 6.65 -4.08
N ARG A 104 -26.90 5.37 -4.44
CA ARG A 104 -28.18 4.62 -4.34
C ARG A 104 -28.75 4.54 -2.92
N ARG A 105 -27.90 4.69 -1.90
CA ARG A 105 -28.28 4.61 -0.48
C ARG A 105 -28.38 5.98 0.19
N ASN A 106 -28.26 7.09 -0.55
CA ASN A 106 -28.22 8.46 -0.02
C ASN A 106 -27.18 8.67 1.11
N LYS A 107 -26.05 7.95 1.04
CA LYS A 107 -24.96 8.04 2.03
C LYS A 107 -23.67 8.63 1.44
N TYR A 108 -23.69 9.01 0.17
CA TYR A 108 -22.53 9.54 -0.53
C TYR A 108 -22.27 10.99 -0.12
N VAL A 109 -21.10 11.24 0.44
CA VAL A 109 -20.56 12.60 0.69
C VAL A 109 -19.36 12.78 -0.22
N GLU A 110 -19.44 13.69 -1.18
CA GLU A 110 -18.36 13.95 -2.14
C GLU A 110 -17.07 14.39 -1.43
N GLY A 111 -15.91 13.97 -1.95
CA GLY A 111 -14.62 14.25 -1.35
C GLY A 111 -14.32 13.35 -0.16
N VAL A 112 -15.24 13.23 0.80
CA VAL A 112 -15.01 12.38 1.99
C VAL A 112 -15.12 10.90 1.65
N THR A 113 -16.16 10.51 0.90
CA THR A 113 -16.33 9.10 0.49
C THR A 113 -15.17 8.65 -0.39
N ASP A 114 -14.67 9.56 -1.24
CA ASP A 114 -13.56 9.32 -2.15
C ASP A 114 -12.25 9.14 -1.38
N GLU A 115 -11.97 10.00 -0.40
CA GLU A 115 -10.83 9.87 0.52
C GLU A 115 -10.89 8.56 1.29
N VAL A 116 -12.05 8.25 1.87
CA VAL A 116 -12.19 7.10 2.73
C VAL A 116 -11.95 5.82 1.93
N THR A 117 -12.53 5.75 0.74
CA THR A 117 -12.37 4.64 -0.19
C THR A 117 -10.92 4.49 -0.64
N GLY A 118 -10.31 5.58 -1.12
CA GLY A 118 -8.94 5.55 -1.63
C GLY A 118 -7.92 5.20 -0.56
N PHE A 119 -8.09 5.71 0.66
CA PHE A 119 -7.31 5.30 1.81
C PHE A 119 -7.44 3.81 2.09
N MET A 120 -8.66 3.25 2.10
CA MET A 120 -8.86 1.84 2.43
C MET A 120 -8.29 0.89 1.38
N VAL A 121 -8.34 1.27 0.10
CA VAL A 121 -7.63 0.53 -0.95
C VAL A 121 -6.12 0.68 -0.80
N GLY A 122 -5.61 1.89 -0.56
CA GLY A 122 -4.19 2.15 -0.32
C GLY A 122 -3.61 1.46 0.93
N ASN A 123 -4.41 1.22 1.97
CA ASN A 123 -3.95 0.50 3.16
C ASN A 123 -3.75 -0.99 2.96
N SER A 124 -4.21 -1.55 1.84
CA SER A 124 -3.82 -2.91 1.51
C SER A 124 -2.33 -3.06 1.21
N PHE A 125 -1.58 -1.97 0.97
CA PHE A 125 -0.12 -2.03 1.02
C PHE A 125 0.39 -2.15 2.46
N ILE A 126 -0.33 -1.61 3.45
CA ILE A 126 0.05 -1.66 4.85
C ILE A 126 -0.29 -3.01 5.50
N ALA A 127 -1.40 -3.63 5.07
CA ALA A 127 -1.86 -4.93 5.56
C ALA A 127 -1.87 -5.99 4.45
N SER A 128 -0.88 -5.93 3.55
CA SER A 128 -0.81 -6.78 2.36
C SER A 128 -0.74 -8.28 2.70
N PRO A 129 -1.49 -9.14 1.99
CA PRO A 129 -1.29 -10.58 1.92
C PRO A 129 -0.41 -10.96 0.73
N PHE A 130 -0.16 -10.02 -0.20
CA PHE A 130 0.86 -10.16 -1.22
C PHE A 130 2.15 -10.33 -0.45
N GLY A 131 2.96 -11.34 -0.81
CA GLY A 131 4.25 -11.64 -0.20
C GLY A 131 5.27 -10.52 -0.43
N GLN A 132 4.95 -9.32 0.06
CA GLN A 132 5.75 -8.12 -0.03
C GLN A 132 6.27 -7.78 1.36
N ASP A 133 7.57 -7.50 1.40
CA ASP A 133 8.43 -7.28 2.57
C ASP A 133 8.15 -5.97 3.32
N VAL A 134 6.96 -5.40 3.17
CA VAL A 134 6.63 -4.08 3.72
C VAL A 134 5.16 -4.05 4.14
N SER A 135 4.87 -4.57 5.32
CA SER A 135 3.54 -4.54 5.96
C SER A 135 3.68 -4.35 7.48
N LEU A 136 2.59 -4.00 8.16
CA LEU A 136 2.58 -3.99 9.64
C LEU A 136 2.96 -5.35 10.21
N MET A 137 2.52 -6.44 9.58
CA MET A 137 2.87 -7.80 9.99
C MET A 137 4.35 -8.07 9.79
N TYR A 138 4.95 -7.58 8.71
CA TYR A 138 6.40 -7.65 8.50
C TYR A 138 7.17 -6.95 9.64
N PHE A 139 6.80 -5.72 10.02
CA PHE A 139 7.49 -5.04 11.13
C PHE A 139 7.31 -5.75 12.48
N ILE A 140 6.14 -6.33 12.73
CA ILE A 140 5.91 -7.15 13.93
C ILE A 140 6.76 -8.43 13.88
N GLN A 141 6.83 -9.11 12.74
CA GLN A 141 7.65 -10.30 12.55
C GLN A 141 9.14 -9.98 12.73
N MET A 142 9.60 -8.84 12.20
CA MET A 142 10.95 -8.31 12.41
C MET A 142 11.23 -8.08 13.91
N LEU A 143 10.29 -7.47 14.64
CA LEU A 143 10.44 -7.26 16.09
C LEU A 143 10.54 -8.60 16.84
N MET A 144 9.62 -9.52 16.59
CA MET A 144 9.56 -10.83 17.26
C MET A 144 10.81 -11.67 16.97
N THR A 145 11.24 -11.70 15.71
CA THR A 145 12.45 -12.42 15.28
C THR A 145 13.71 -11.80 15.90
N GLY A 146 13.78 -10.47 15.98
CA GLY A 146 14.89 -9.78 16.64
C GLY A 146 14.98 -10.08 18.15
N ILE A 147 13.83 -10.16 18.84
CA ILE A 147 13.78 -10.57 20.25
C ILE A 147 14.27 -12.01 20.40
N MET A 148 13.82 -12.92 19.53
CA MET A 148 14.25 -14.32 19.52
C MET A 148 15.77 -14.44 19.31
N ILE A 149 16.35 -13.73 18.34
CA ILE A 149 17.80 -13.69 18.11
C ILE A 149 18.55 -13.21 19.36
N ASN A 150 18.08 -12.15 20.01
CA ASN A 150 18.73 -11.64 21.22
C ASN A 150 18.57 -12.54 22.45
N SER A 151 17.48 -13.33 22.51
CA SER A 151 17.31 -14.35 23.55
C SER A 151 18.22 -15.56 23.37
N ASN A 152 18.78 -15.76 22.16
CA ASN A 152 19.71 -16.82 21.80
C ASN A 152 19.30 -18.21 22.36
N PRO A 153 18.09 -18.70 22.04
CA PRO A 153 17.60 -20.00 22.49
C PRO A 153 18.41 -21.13 21.86
N ALA A 154 18.31 -22.34 22.43
CA ALA A 154 18.91 -23.51 21.81
C ALA A 154 18.21 -23.80 20.47
N LEU A 155 18.95 -24.24 19.45
CA LEU A 155 18.41 -24.49 18.11
C LEU A 155 17.28 -25.54 18.10
N GLU A 156 17.35 -26.51 19.00
CA GLU A 156 16.31 -27.53 19.20
C GLU A 156 14.95 -26.93 19.59
N ASP A 157 14.93 -25.76 20.22
CA ASP A 157 13.70 -25.03 20.59
C ASP A 157 13.09 -24.25 19.41
N LEU A 158 13.81 -24.11 18.30
CA LEU A 158 13.42 -23.32 17.13
C LEU A 158 12.71 -24.13 16.04
N GLY A 159 12.66 -25.46 16.20
CA GLY A 159 11.96 -26.40 15.31
C GLY A 159 12.89 -27.20 14.38
N GLU A 160 12.40 -28.36 13.93
CA GLU A 160 13.19 -29.36 13.20
C GLU A 160 13.76 -28.87 11.84
N ASN A 161 13.21 -27.78 11.30
CA ASN A 161 13.59 -27.22 10.00
C ASN A 161 14.63 -26.09 10.09
N ILE A 162 15.00 -25.63 11.29
CA ILE A 162 15.98 -24.54 11.45
C ILE A 162 17.37 -25.13 11.65
N THR A 163 18.15 -25.19 10.57
CA THR A 163 19.56 -25.59 10.63
C THR A 163 20.43 -24.44 11.14
N GLN A 164 21.64 -24.75 11.60
CA GLN A 164 22.63 -23.74 12.01
C GLN A 164 22.96 -22.76 10.88
N GLU A 165 22.99 -23.24 9.63
CA GLU A 165 23.27 -22.42 8.45
C GLU A 165 22.16 -21.38 8.24
N ILE A 166 20.89 -21.82 8.23
CA ILE A 166 19.72 -20.94 8.12
C ILE A 166 19.69 -19.93 9.28
N TRP A 167 19.99 -20.39 10.50
CA TRP A 167 20.06 -19.51 11.66
C TRP A 167 21.12 -18.42 11.50
N ASN A 168 22.32 -18.79 11.04
CA ASN A 168 23.40 -17.84 10.81
C ASN A 168 23.06 -16.84 9.71
N GLU A 169 22.38 -17.27 8.63
CA GLU A 169 21.88 -16.38 7.58
C GLU A 169 20.86 -15.38 8.11
N ILE A 170 19.91 -15.84 8.95
CA ILE A 170 18.92 -14.97 9.60
C ILE A 170 19.63 -13.95 10.50
N VAL A 171 20.56 -14.38 11.36
CA VAL A 171 21.31 -13.46 12.23
C VAL A 171 22.14 -12.47 11.41
N ALA A 172 22.78 -12.92 10.33
CA ALA A 172 23.54 -12.05 9.42
C ALA A 172 22.65 -11.00 8.76
N LEU A 173 21.46 -11.38 8.30
CA LEU A 173 20.48 -10.46 7.72
C LEU A 173 20.13 -9.35 8.71
N PHE A 174 19.76 -9.70 9.96
CA PHE A 174 19.36 -8.73 10.97
C PHE A 174 20.51 -7.85 11.45
N THR A 175 21.73 -8.40 11.57
CA THR A 175 22.91 -7.63 11.97
C THR A 175 23.42 -6.70 10.87
N SER A 176 23.05 -6.95 9.61
CA SER A 176 23.42 -6.10 8.47
C SER A 176 22.51 -4.89 8.25
N MET A 177 21.36 -4.83 8.92
CA MET A 177 20.39 -3.73 8.77
C MET A 177 20.96 -2.41 9.29
N LYS A 178 20.83 -1.37 8.46
CA LYS A 178 21.30 -0.03 8.75
C LYS A 178 20.20 0.80 9.39
N LEU A 179 20.63 1.87 10.07
CA LEU A 179 19.72 2.89 10.58
C LEU A 179 18.85 3.44 9.43
N PHE A 180 17.54 3.56 9.69
CA PHE A 180 16.51 4.00 8.75
C PHE A 180 16.07 2.99 7.68
N ASP A 181 16.58 1.75 7.70
CA ASP A 181 16.14 0.72 6.75
C ASP A 181 14.65 0.41 6.92
N ASN A 182 14.13 0.34 8.14
CA ASN A 182 12.71 0.09 8.36
C ASN A 182 11.87 1.36 8.24
N LEU A 183 12.40 2.50 8.71
CA LEU A 183 11.68 3.78 8.65
C LEU A 183 11.44 4.27 7.21
N HIS A 184 12.40 4.15 6.29
CA HIS A 184 12.15 4.59 4.91
C HIS A 184 11.12 3.69 4.21
N LEU A 185 11.15 2.39 4.49
CA LEU A 185 10.18 1.41 4.03
C LEU A 185 8.77 1.73 4.52
N LEU A 186 8.62 2.05 5.81
CA LEU A 186 7.37 2.56 6.36
C LEU A 186 6.89 3.82 5.63
N VAL A 187 7.74 4.83 5.50
CA VAL A 187 7.35 6.12 4.91
C VAL A 187 6.94 5.93 3.45
N PHE A 188 7.66 5.09 2.70
CA PHE A 188 7.24 4.66 1.37
C PHE A 188 5.80 4.12 1.36
N MET A 189 5.45 3.19 2.28
CA MET A 189 4.09 2.64 2.36
C MET A 189 3.04 3.71 2.66
N LEU A 190 3.33 4.63 3.59
CA LEU A 190 2.42 5.72 3.94
C LEU A 190 2.20 6.66 2.75
N VAL A 191 3.28 6.98 2.01
CA VAL A 191 3.21 7.81 0.80
C VAL A 191 2.42 7.11 -0.30
N MET A 192 2.59 5.79 -0.46
CA MET A 192 1.81 4.98 -1.40
C MET A 192 0.32 4.98 -1.04
N ALA A 193 -0.02 4.70 0.22
CA ALA A 193 -1.39 4.71 0.69
C ALA A 193 -2.05 6.10 0.52
N TYR A 194 -1.29 7.17 0.82
CA TYR A 194 -1.75 8.54 0.63
C TYR A 194 -1.93 8.91 -0.85
N SER A 195 -1.05 8.42 -1.71
CA SER A 195 -1.16 8.60 -3.15
C SER A 195 -2.42 7.96 -3.71
N TYR A 196 -2.78 6.75 -3.25
CA TYR A 196 -4.05 6.13 -3.61
C TYR A 196 -5.24 7.01 -3.25
N MET A 197 -5.23 7.61 -2.07
CA MET A 197 -6.29 8.54 -1.66
C MET A 197 -6.48 9.68 -2.67
N ILE A 198 -5.38 10.30 -3.12
CA ILE A 198 -5.41 11.42 -4.08
C ILE A 198 -5.81 10.94 -5.48
N VAL A 199 -5.19 9.85 -5.94
CA VAL A 199 -5.47 9.25 -7.25
C VAL A 199 -6.94 8.86 -7.34
N PHE A 200 -7.54 8.33 -6.28
CA PHE A 200 -8.97 8.04 -6.21
C PHE A 200 -9.86 9.26 -6.40
N LYS A 201 -9.54 10.39 -5.75
CA LYS A 201 -10.29 11.64 -5.95
C LYS A 201 -10.27 12.08 -7.41
N ILE A 202 -9.08 12.03 -8.03
CA ILE A 202 -8.90 12.41 -9.45
C ILE A 202 -9.70 11.47 -10.35
N ILE A 203 -9.58 10.17 -10.13
CA ILE A 203 -10.26 9.11 -10.89
C ILE A 203 -11.77 9.26 -10.81
N HIS A 204 -12.35 9.33 -9.61
CA HIS A 204 -13.79 9.41 -9.42
C HIS A 204 -14.40 10.56 -10.25
N ARG A 205 -13.69 11.68 -10.38
CA ARG A 205 -14.13 12.83 -11.17
C ARG A 205 -14.02 12.62 -12.68
N LEU A 206 -12.97 11.95 -13.16
CA LEU A 206 -12.87 11.52 -14.56
C LEU A 206 -14.01 10.58 -14.96
N PHE A 207 -14.57 9.84 -14.00
CA PHE A 207 -15.74 8.97 -14.14
C PHE A 207 -17.09 9.71 -14.23
N ILE A 208 -17.15 11.03 -14.06
CA ILE A 208 -18.41 11.78 -14.16
C ILE A 208 -18.74 12.09 -15.64
N ASN A 209 -17.77 12.55 -16.43
CA ASN A 209 -18.06 13.21 -17.74
C ASN A 209 -17.70 12.43 -19.03
N ASN A 210 -17.11 11.22 -18.95
CA ASN A 210 -16.53 10.55 -20.14
C ASN A 210 -17.26 9.27 -20.65
N LYS A 211 -16.81 8.70 -21.78
CA LYS A 211 -17.26 7.37 -22.26
C LYS A 211 -16.74 6.25 -21.34
N THR A 212 -17.51 5.18 -21.13
CA THR A 212 -17.19 4.08 -20.18
C THR A 212 -15.79 3.48 -20.35
N VAL A 213 -15.33 3.30 -21.59
CA VAL A 213 -13.98 2.77 -21.86
C VAL A 213 -12.91 3.75 -21.37
N PHE A 214 -13.05 5.04 -21.71
CA PHE A 214 -12.13 6.07 -21.26
C PHE A 214 -12.14 6.25 -19.74
N LYS A 215 -13.32 6.08 -19.13
CA LYS A 215 -13.50 6.09 -17.68
C LYS A 215 -12.69 5.00 -16.97
N ILE A 216 -12.49 3.83 -17.58
CA ILE A 216 -11.74 2.73 -16.95
C ILE A 216 -10.25 2.82 -17.30
N VAL A 217 -9.92 3.01 -18.58
CA VAL A 217 -8.54 2.93 -19.09
C VAL A 217 -7.64 4.04 -18.53
N VAL A 218 -8.09 5.29 -18.55
CA VAL A 218 -7.24 6.42 -18.12
C VAL A 218 -6.92 6.35 -16.62
N PRO A 219 -7.91 6.16 -15.73
CA PRO A 219 -7.67 5.86 -14.32
C PRO A 219 -6.73 4.70 -14.04
N LEU A 220 -6.86 3.60 -14.79
CA LEU A 220 -6.00 2.44 -14.64
C LEU A 220 -4.56 2.79 -15.02
N MET A 221 -4.34 3.47 -16.16
CA MET A 221 -3.02 3.92 -16.58
C MET A 221 -2.38 4.90 -15.58
N ILE A 222 -3.14 5.86 -15.06
CA ILE A 222 -2.64 6.83 -14.06
C ILE A 222 -2.20 6.11 -12.79
N THR A 223 -3.07 5.26 -12.24
CA THR A 223 -2.79 4.54 -10.98
C THR A 223 -1.59 3.62 -11.16
N TRP A 224 -1.56 2.86 -12.25
CA TRP A 224 -0.50 1.91 -12.53
C TRP A 224 0.85 2.60 -12.75
N SER A 225 0.90 3.66 -13.58
CA SER A 225 2.14 4.40 -13.87
C SER A 225 2.69 5.07 -12.62
N PHE A 226 1.82 5.73 -11.84
CA PHE A 226 2.22 6.41 -10.62
C PHE A 226 2.79 5.42 -9.59
N MET A 227 2.12 4.28 -9.40
CA MET A 227 2.56 3.24 -8.46
C MET A 227 3.88 2.60 -8.88
N PHE A 228 4.02 2.32 -10.17
CA PHE A 228 5.26 1.78 -10.71
C PHE A 228 6.45 2.74 -10.49
N ILE A 229 6.26 4.04 -10.73
CA ILE A 229 7.29 5.07 -10.47
C ILE A 229 7.69 5.07 -8.99
N MET A 230 6.72 5.04 -8.08
CA MET A 230 7.00 5.02 -6.65
C MET A 230 7.78 3.78 -6.22
N TYR A 231 7.43 2.59 -6.74
CA TYR A 231 8.21 1.37 -6.50
C TYR A 231 9.63 1.43 -7.09
N ALA A 232 9.79 2.02 -8.28
CA ALA A 232 11.10 2.15 -8.92
C ALA A 232 12.08 3.00 -8.08
N ILE A 233 11.58 3.99 -7.33
CA ILE A 233 12.38 4.78 -6.38
C ILE A 233 12.93 3.90 -5.24
N THR A 234 12.15 2.92 -4.76
CA THR A 234 12.59 1.99 -3.70
C THR A 234 13.78 1.15 -4.17
N LEU A 235 13.85 0.85 -5.47
CA LEU A 235 14.90 0.05 -6.08
C LEU A 235 16.19 0.82 -6.36
N LEU A 236 16.22 2.14 -6.15
CA LEU A 236 17.45 2.92 -6.32
C LEU A 236 18.53 2.43 -5.35
N ASN A 237 19.74 2.17 -5.86
CA ASN A 237 20.88 1.76 -5.04
C ASN A 237 21.53 2.97 -4.35
N VAL A 238 20.79 3.59 -3.43
CA VAL A 238 21.21 4.74 -2.62
C VAL A 238 20.96 4.47 -1.14
N ALA A 239 21.62 5.22 -0.26
CA ALA A 239 21.45 5.07 1.18
C ALA A 239 19.98 5.27 1.63
N SER A 240 19.53 4.48 2.60
CA SER A 240 18.15 4.50 3.13
C SER A 240 17.71 5.86 3.65
N PHE A 241 18.63 6.62 4.24
CA PHE A 241 18.37 8.02 4.62
C PHE A 241 18.00 8.92 3.43
N VAL A 242 18.65 8.73 2.27
CA VAL A 242 18.33 9.48 1.05
C VAL A 242 16.96 9.09 0.52
N LYS A 243 16.63 7.79 0.54
CA LYS A 243 15.28 7.30 0.18
C LYS A 243 14.22 7.89 1.10
N LEU A 244 14.47 7.94 2.42
CA LEU A 244 13.59 8.55 3.40
C LEU A 244 13.30 10.02 3.05
N ILE A 245 14.34 10.82 2.74
CA ILE A 245 14.16 12.22 2.34
C ILE A 245 13.31 12.32 1.06
N ILE A 246 13.61 11.51 0.05
CA ILE A 246 12.85 11.50 -1.22
C ILE A 246 11.36 11.23 -0.94
N TYR A 247 11.05 10.22 -0.13
CA TYR A 247 9.67 9.90 0.22
C TYR A 247 8.98 10.98 1.05
N LEU A 248 9.69 11.62 1.98
CA LEU A 248 9.13 12.75 2.73
C LEU A 248 8.80 13.92 1.81
N VAL A 249 9.70 14.28 0.89
CA VAL A 249 9.46 15.34 -0.11
C VAL A 249 8.26 15.00 -0.98
N LEU A 250 8.16 13.76 -1.47
CA LEU A 250 7.01 13.29 -2.23
C LEU A 250 5.72 13.34 -1.41
N GLY A 251 5.76 12.94 -0.13
CA GLY A 251 4.62 13.03 0.78
C GLY A 251 4.14 14.47 0.98
N VAL A 252 5.06 15.41 1.18
CA VAL A 252 4.75 16.85 1.30
C VAL A 252 4.17 17.39 -0.01
N PHE A 253 4.75 17.01 -1.15
CA PHE A 253 4.24 17.38 -2.46
C PHE A 253 2.82 16.88 -2.69
N LEU A 254 2.55 15.60 -2.40
CA LEU A 254 1.23 15.00 -2.47
C LEU A 254 0.24 15.71 -1.54
N TRP A 255 0.67 16.08 -0.34
CA TRP A 255 -0.16 16.81 0.61
C TRP A 255 -0.55 18.19 0.06
N ALA A 256 0.40 18.91 -0.52
CA ALA A 256 0.15 20.18 -1.19
C ALA A 256 -0.83 20.03 -2.38
N VAL A 257 -0.64 18.99 -3.21
CA VAL A 257 -1.55 18.67 -4.32
C VAL A 257 -2.95 18.34 -3.80
N ASN A 258 -3.09 17.54 -2.75
CA ASN A 258 -4.36 17.20 -2.16
C ASN A 258 -5.11 18.46 -1.66
N ASN A 259 -4.41 19.36 -0.97
CA ASN A 259 -5.01 20.61 -0.48
C ASN A 259 -5.41 21.53 -1.64
N TYR A 260 -4.60 21.60 -2.69
CA TYR A 260 -4.93 22.37 -3.89
C TYR A 260 -6.20 21.83 -4.56
N ILE A 261 -6.28 20.51 -4.74
CA ILE A 261 -7.46 19.80 -5.26
C ILE A 261 -8.70 20.11 -4.41
N ASP A 262 -8.59 20.03 -3.09
CA ASP A 262 -9.71 20.29 -2.19
C ASP A 262 -10.17 21.77 -2.25
N ASN A 263 -9.24 22.72 -2.40
CA ASN A 263 -9.56 24.14 -2.45
C ASN A 263 -10.17 24.58 -3.79
N GLN A 264 -9.66 24.08 -4.92
CA GLN A 264 -10.19 24.40 -6.24
C GLN A 264 -11.58 23.82 -6.47
N TRP A 265 -11.93 22.76 -5.74
CA TRP A 265 -13.13 21.99 -6.04
C TRP A 265 -14.24 22.09 -4.97
N LYS A 266 -14.00 22.80 -3.86
CA LYS A 266 -15.06 23.23 -2.94
C LYS A 266 -16.01 24.27 -3.55
N THR A 267 -15.58 24.98 -4.60
CA THR A 267 -16.35 26.04 -5.27
C THR A 267 -17.49 25.55 -6.16
N ASN A 268 -17.65 24.23 -6.37
CA ASN A 268 -18.66 23.65 -7.29
C ASN A 268 -19.71 22.75 -6.61
N VAL A 269 -19.78 22.72 -5.28
CA VAL A 269 -20.81 21.91 -4.58
C VAL A 269 -22.09 22.74 -4.47
N GLU A 270 -22.93 22.69 -5.49
CA GLU A 270 -24.34 23.06 -5.34
C GLU A 270 -24.97 22.06 -4.36
N VAL A 271 -25.31 22.55 -3.16
CA VAL A 271 -26.13 21.81 -2.21
C VAL A 271 -27.48 21.59 -2.86
N ILE A 272 -27.74 20.38 -3.36
CA ILE A 272 -29.09 19.98 -3.76
C ILE A 272 -29.92 19.93 -2.48
N VAL A 273 -30.63 21.02 -2.19
CA VAL A 273 -31.62 21.06 -1.11
C VAL A 273 -32.78 20.14 -1.54
N PRO A 274 -33.13 19.10 -0.77
CA PRO A 274 -34.31 18.31 -1.07
C PRO A 274 -35.56 19.21 -0.98
N GLN A 275 -36.37 19.19 -2.03
CA GLN A 275 -37.72 19.78 -2.06
C GLN A 275 -38.73 18.81 -1.44
#